data_AF-A0A9D1ZAX5-F1
#
_entry.id   AF-A0A9D1ZAX5-F1
#
_cell.length_a   1.000
_cell.length_b   1.000
_cell.length_c   1.000
_cell.angle_alpha   90.00
_cell.angle_beta   90.00
_cell.angle_gamma   90.00
#
_symmetry.space_group_name_H-M   'P 1'
#
loop_
_entity.id
_entity.type
_entity.pdbx_description
1 polymer ?
#
loop_
_entity_poly.entity_id
_entity_poly.type
_entity_poly.pdbx_seq_one_letter_code
_entity_poly.pdbx_strand_id
1 'polypeptide(L)'
;MRTIGEVFENASAPYSHMSDADARLFYSTMNALLVYTNERLHVVAPQRLRERPENPDMLYENGAQVAEALWRHRALIEDFVRDNPLGLSRRQLETARPWRGALRDMFTVVDANEDRAIYMNQDRLFVVGAMQDPADSHVHHIPSLMLLTLLPFKGGIVTDGKTLHLSPQPASWALPLITEQIAGLAAQRLIASSRQLANYTQGIPDDENRVTERFQRIVDRGFASGELV
;
A
#
# COMPACT_ATOMS: atom_id res chain seq x y z
N MET A 1 -25.54 18.93 -7.99
CA MET A 1 -24.86 17.95 -7.12
C MET A 1 -24.08 17.04 -8.04
N ARG A 2 -22.77 16.83 -7.82
CA ARG A 2 -22.01 15.92 -8.69
C ARG A 2 -22.45 14.47 -8.42
N THR A 3 -22.57 13.65 -9.45
CA THR A 3 -22.83 12.22 -9.28
C THR A 3 -21.56 11.52 -8.77
N ILE A 4 -21.70 10.32 -8.20
CA ILE A 4 -20.53 9.51 -7.80
C ILE A 4 -19.65 9.21 -9.02
N GLY A 5 -20.28 8.90 -10.16
CA GLY A 5 -19.58 8.70 -11.44
C GLY A 5 -18.74 9.91 -11.82
N GLU A 6 -19.31 11.12 -11.76
CA GLU A 6 -18.56 12.36 -12.04
C GLU A 6 -17.43 12.61 -11.03
N VAL A 7 -17.62 12.27 -9.74
CA VAL A 7 -16.55 12.40 -8.74
C VAL A 7 -15.39 11.47 -9.08
N PHE A 8 -15.69 10.24 -9.49
CA PHE A 8 -14.68 9.26 -9.85
C PHE A 8 -14.01 9.62 -11.18
N GLU A 9 -14.76 9.87 -12.24
CA GLU A 9 -14.21 10.28 -13.55
C GLU A 9 -13.24 11.48 -13.45
N ASN A 10 -13.55 12.44 -12.57
CA ASN A 10 -12.70 13.62 -12.35
C ASN A 10 -11.58 13.44 -11.32
N ALA A 11 -11.54 12.31 -10.60
CA ALA A 11 -10.41 12.02 -9.72
C ALA A 11 -9.14 11.85 -10.57
N SER A 12 -7.97 12.13 -10.01
CA SER A 12 -6.70 11.87 -10.69
C SER A 12 -5.61 11.63 -9.65
N ALA A 13 -4.71 10.71 -9.98
CA ALA A 13 -3.54 10.46 -9.15
C ALA A 13 -2.45 11.49 -9.53
N PRO A 14 -1.91 12.27 -8.58
CA PRO A 14 -0.83 13.22 -8.85
C PRO A 14 0.47 12.55 -9.33
N TYR A 15 0.62 11.26 -9.08
CA TYR A 15 1.68 10.42 -9.58
C TYR A 15 1.06 9.10 -10.05
N SER A 16 1.41 8.67 -11.26
CA SER A 16 1.02 7.40 -11.87
C SER A 16 2.06 7.06 -12.95
N HIS A 17 2.06 5.81 -13.43
CA HIS A 17 2.99 5.29 -14.43
C HIS A 17 4.44 5.42 -14.00
N MET A 18 4.82 4.56 -13.06
CA MET A 18 6.17 4.54 -12.51
C MET A 18 7.19 4.16 -13.59
N SER A 19 7.88 5.18 -14.11
CA SER A 19 8.99 4.97 -15.06
C SER A 19 10.07 4.04 -14.48
N ASP A 20 10.86 3.40 -15.33
CA ASP A 20 11.95 2.51 -14.90
C ASP A 20 12.92 3.15 -13.90
N ALA A 21 13.19 4.45 -14.05
CA ALA A 21 14.07 5.17 -13.12
C ALA A 21 13.45 5.34 -11.73
N ASP A 22 12.12 5.47 -11.69
CA ASP A 22 11.36 5.56 -10.45
C ASP A 22 11.13 4.20 -9.82
N ALA A 23 10.92 3.16 -10.62
CA ALA A 23 10.86 1.77 -10.16
C ALA A 23 12.19 1.38 -9.48
N ARG A 24 13.33 1.62 -10.15
CA ARG A 24 14.66 1.41 -9.54
C ARG A 24 14.85 2.16 -8.24
N LEU A 25 14.44 3.43 -8.19
CA LEU A 25 14.51 4.23 -6.95
C LEU A 25 13.63 3.64 -5.86
N PHE A 26 12.37 3.32 -6.18
CA PHE A 26 11.39 2.79 -5.26
C PHE A 26 11.82 1.45 -4.68
N TYR A 27 12.11 0.45 -5.53
CA TYR A 27 12.43 -0.89 -5.08
C TYR A 27 13.80 -1.01 -4.43
N SER A 28 14.83 -0.29 -4.90
CA SER A 28 16.11 -0.27 -4.18
C SER A 28 15.97 0.34 -2.78
N THR A 29 15.13 1.37 -2.62
CA THR A 29 14.85 1.98 -1.31
C THR A 29 14.01 1.06 -0.43
N MET A 30 12.95 0.46 -0.99
CA MET A 30 12.07 -0.47 -0.29
C MET A 30 12.83 -1.71 0.17
N ASN A 31 13.58 -2.34 -0.71
CA ASN A 31 14.35 -3.55 -0.37
C ASN A 31 15.42 -3.27 0.69
N ALA A 32 16.09 -2.10 0.64
CA ALA A 32 16.99 -1.68 1.71
C ALA A 32 16.27 -1.53 3.07
N LEU A 33 15.06 -0.95 3.06
CA LEU A 33 14.22 -0.85 4.26
C LEU A 33 13.74 -2.23 4.75
N LEU A 34 13.44 -3.17 3.85
CA LEU A 34 13.10 -4.54 4.20
C LEU A 34 14.28 -5.27 4.85
N VAL A 35 15.49 -5.11 4.33
CA VAL A 35 16.71 -5.65 4.94
C VAL A 35 16.87 -5.12 6.37
N TYR A 36 16.82 -3.80 6.55
CA TYR A 36 16.90 -3.18 7.88
C TYR A 36 15.80 -3.68 8.83
N THR A 37 14.56 -3.78 8.34
CA THR A 37 13.43 -4.29 9.12
C THR A 37 13.69 -5.72 9.57
N ASN A 38 14.18 -6.58 8.67
CA ASN A 38 14.43 -7.98 8.98
C ASN A 38 15.61 -8.15 9.95
N GLU A 39 16.60 -7.27 9.92
CA GLU A 39 17.66 -7.23 10.93
C GLU A 39 17.13 -6.89 12.33
N ARG A 40 16.11 -6.04 12.42
CA ARG A 40 15.51 -5.60 13.69
C ARG A 40 14.46 -6.58 14.23
N LEU A 41 13.67 -7.18 13.35
CA LEU A 41 12.50 -7.98 13.72
C LEU A 41 12.67 -9.49 13.50
N HIS A 42 13.73 -9.92 12.81
CA HIS A 42 14.03 -11.33 12.54
C HIS A 42 12.85 -12.12 11.95
N VAL A 43 12.14 -11.51 11.00
CA VAL A 43 10.90 -12.06 10.41
C VAL A 43 11.19 -13.33 9.61
N VAL A 44 12.26 -13.31 8.82
CA VAL A 44 12.77 -14.47 8.07
C VAL A 44 14.27 -14.61 8.25
N ALA A 45 14.80 -15.82 8.02
CA ALA A 45 16.24 -16.02 7.97
C ALA A 45 16.88 -15.09 6.91
N PRO A 46 17.99 -14.39 7.20
CA PRO A 46 18.58 -13.41 6.28
C PRO A 46 18.82 -13.94 4.87
N GLN A 47 19.19 -15.22 4.72
CA GLN A 47 19.46 -15.86 3.43
C GLN A 47 18.20 -16.06 2.56
N ARG A 48 17.00 -15.91 3.16
CA ARG A 48 15.71 -16.01 2.47
C ARG A 48 15.22 -14.65 1.95
N LEU A 49 15.76 -13.54 2.45
CA LEU A 49 15.44 -12.20 1.99
C LEU A 49 16.51 -11.74 1.00
N ARG A 50 16.31 -12.02 -0.28
CA ARG A 50 17.32 -11.82 -1.33
C ARG A 50 16.72 -11.31 -2.63
N GLU A 51 17.58 -10.68 -3.42
CA GLU A 51 17.26 -10.20 -4.76
C GLU A 51 16.70 -11.31 -5.65
N ARG A 52 15.81 -10.90 -6.57
CA ARG A 52 15.31 -11.73 -7.67
C ARG A 52 16.07 -11.30 -8.93
N PRO A 53 17.10 -12.03 -9.40
CA PRO A 53 17.96 -11.56 -10.49
C PRO A 53 17.20 -11.24 -11.78
N GLU A 54 16.18 -12.04 -12.08
CA GLU A 54 15.27 -11.86 -13.20
C GLU A 54 14.33 -10.66 -13.08
N ASN A 55 14.14 -10.11 -11.88
CA ASN A 55 13.22 -8.99 -11.61
C ASN A 55 13.77 -8.06 -10.51
N PRO A 56 14.80 -7.24 -10.82
CA PRO A 56 15.47 -6.38 -9.83
C PRO A 56 14.58 -5.23 -9.34
N ASP A 57 13.59 -4.82 -10.13
CA ASP A 57 12.62 -3.78 -9.80
C ASP A 57 11.35 -4.40 -9.18
N MET A 58 11.55 -5.29 -8.20
CA MET A 58 10.50 -5.90 -7.39
C MET A 58 10.97 -6.08 -5.94
N LEU A 59 10.04 -6.42 -5.04
CA LEU A 59 10.40 -6.86 -3.71
C LEU A 59 11.27 -8.12 -3.75
N TYR A 60 12.21 -8.20 -2.83
CA TYR A 60 13.01 -9.41 -2.60
C TYR A 60 12.13 -10.63 -2.35
N GLU A 61 12.69 -11.83 -2.52
CA GLU A 61 12.03 -13.07 -2.10
C GLU A 61 11.64 -12.99 -0.61
N ASN A 62 10.42 -13.40 -0.26
CA ASN A 62 9.84 -13.24 1.08
C ASN A 62 9.71 -11.76 1.55
N GLY A 63 9.95 -10.78 0.66
CA GLY A 63 9.87 -9.36 0.97
C GLY A 63 8.46 -8.93 1.38
N ALA A 64 7.42 -9.58 0.84
CA ALA A 64 6.03 -9.33 1.23
C ALA A 64 5.77 -9.65 2.72
N GLN A 65 6.36 -10.73 3.24
CA GLN A 65 6.25 -11.11 4.64
C GLN A 65 6.95 -10.11 5.56
N VAL A 66 8.13 -9.62 5.14
CA VAL A 66 8.87 -8.59 5.89
C VAL A 66 8.15 -7.24 5.82
N ALA A 67 7.59 -6.87 4.68
CA ALA A 67 6.78 -5.66 4.51
C ALA A 67 5.56 -5.68 5.44
N GLU A 68 4.88 -6.81 5.54
CA GLU A 68 3.77 -7.00 6.47
C GLU A 68 4.16 -6.75 7.94
N ALA A 69 5.37 -7.15 8.35
CA ALA A 69 5.90 -6.84 9.67
C ALA A 69 6.32 -5.37 9.81
N LEU A 70 6.97 -4.79 8.78
CA LEU A 70 7.38 -3.38 8.72
C LEU A 70 6.20 -2.45 8.97
N TRP A 71 5.09 -2.65 8.27
CA TRP A 71 3.98 -1.69 8.36
C TRP A 71 3.22 -1.74 9.69
N ARG A 72 3.34 -2.84 10.43
CA ARG A 72 2.92 -2.93 11.85
C ARG A 72 3.89 -2.25 12.82
N HIS A 73 5.09 -1.91 12.37
CA HIS A 73 6.15 -1.25 13.13
C HIS A 73 6.70 -0.03 12.37
N ARG A 74 5.83 0.76 11.74
CA ARG A 74 6.22 1.86 10.83
C ARG A 74 7.11 2.94 11.46
N ALA A 75 7.17 3.01 12.79
CA ALA A 75 8.11 3.86 13.53
C ALA A 75 9.59 3.54 13.20
N LEU A 76 9.90 2.30 12.79
CA LEU A 76 11.25 1.90 12.34
C LEU A 76 11.79 2.73 11.17
N ILE A 77 10.92 3.38 10.41
CA ILE A 77 11.31 4.23 9.28
C ILE A 77 12.09 5.46 9.75
N GLU A 78 11.76 5.99 10.93
CA GLU A 78 12.48 7.13 11.50
C GLU A 78 13.92 6.73 11.85
N ASP A 79 14.08 5.57 12.49
CA ASP A 79 15.39 5.02 12.83
C ASP A 79 16.21 4.68 11.58
N PHE A 80 15.58 4.02 10.59
CA PHE A 80 16.21 3.70 9.31
C PHE A 80 16.77 4.95 8.61
N VAL A 81 15.96 6.01 8.54
CA VAL A 81 16.35 7.25 7.86
C VAL A 81 17.38 8.04 8.65
N ARG A 82 17.31 8.04 9.99
CA ARG A 82 18.26 8.74 10.87
C ARG A 82 19.62 8.05 10.86
N ASP A 83 19.64 6.73 11.04
CA ASP A 83 20.86 5.97 11.24
C ASP A 83 21.56 5.67 9.90
N ASN A 84 20.80 5.58 8.81
CA ASN A 84 21.27 5.24 7.45
C ASN A 84 22.32 4.11 7.42
N PRO A 85 22.04 2.94 8.04
CA PRO A 85 23.05 1.91 8.26
C PRO A 85 23.57 1.27 6.97
N LEU A 86 22.80 1.37 5.89
CA LEU A 86 23.13 0.81 4.56
C LEU A 86 23.78 1.85 3.63
N GLY A 87 24.10 3.05 4.12
CA GLY A 87 24.80 4.07 3.34
C GLY A 87 24.00 4.58 2.14
N LEU A 88 22.68 4.64 2.25
CA LEU A 88 21.78 5.06 1.18
C LEU A 88 22.03 6.50 0.75
N SER A 89 21.76 6.77 -0.52
CA SER A 89 21.83 8.12 -1.08
C SER A 89 20.76 9.03 -0.48
N ARG A 90 21.03 10.34 -0.50
CA ARG A 90 20.06 11.36 -0.08
C ARG A 90 18.70 11.19 -0.77
N ARG A 91 18.68 10.86 -2.07
CA ARG A 91 17.45 10.66 -2.85
C ARG A 91 16.63 9.47 -2.34
N GLN A 92 17.28 8.37 -1.96
CA GLN A 92 16.61 7.23 -1.34
C GLN A 92 16.07 7.56 0.06
N LEU A 93 16.85 8.27 0.89
CA LEU A 93 16.38 8.70 2.21
C LEU A 93 15.20 9.69 2.13
N GLU A 94 15.21 10.60 1.17
CA GLU A 94 14.09 11.51 0.86
C GLU A 94 12.85 10.74 0.35
N THR A 95 13.05 9.59 -0.29
CA THR A 95 11.98 8.69 -0.75
C THR A 95 11.39 7.88 0.40
N ALA A 96 12.22 7.36 1.30
CA ALA A 96 11.79 6.54 2.44
C ALA A 96 11.11 7.37 3.54
N ARG A 97 11.58 8.59 3.81
CA ARG A 97 11.11 9.40 4.95
C ARG A 97 9.59 9.60 4.98
N PRO A 98 8.90 9.93 3.87
CA PRO A 98 7.44 10.04 3.85
C PRO A 98 6.70 8.73 4.17
N TRP A 99 7.32 7.56 3.98
CA TRP A 99 6.68 6.27 4.27
C TRP A 99 6.39 6.04 5.76
N ARG A 100 6.91 6.90 6.65
CA ARG A 100 6.43 6.98 8.04
C ARG A 100 4.92 7.19 8.15
N GLY A 101 4.33 7.86 7.16
CA GLY A 101 2.90 8.07 6.99
C GLY A 101 2.20 6.98 6.16
N ALA A 102 2.79 5.78 6.02
CA ALA A 102 2.17 4.65 5.36
C ALA A 102 0.85 4.23 6.03
N LEU A 103 -0.13 3.83 5.22
CA LEU A 103 -1.42 3.33 5.70
C LEU A 103 -1.61 1.88 5.29
N ARG A 104 -1.40 0.96 6.23
CA ARG A 104 -1.82 -0.44 6.09
C ARG A 104 -3.24 -0.60 6.58
N ASP A 105 -4.15 -0.99 5.70
CA ASP A 105 -5.58 -1.12 6.02
C ASP A 105 -6.26 -2.14 5.09
N MET A 106 -7.51 -2.49 5.42
CA MET A 106 -8.40 -3.18 4.51
C MET A 106 -9.14 -2.18 3.63
N PHE A 107 -9.08 -2.39 2.33
CA PHE A 107 -9.67 -1.52 1.34
C PHE A 107 -10.63 -2.28 0.44
N THR A 108 -11.76 -1.66 0.14
CA THR A 108 -12.60 -2.06 -0.99
C THR A 108 -12.20 -1.25 -2.21
N VAL A 109 -11.79 -1.88 -3.30
CA VAL A 109 -11.65 -1.18 -4.58
C VAL A 109 -13.04 -0.84 -5.11
N VAL A 110 -13.28 0.41 -5.49
CA VAL A 110 -14.61 0.89 -5.90
C VAL A 110 -14.65 1.50 -7.30
N ASP A 111 -13.48 1.80 -7.87
CA ASP A 111 -13.28 2.25 -9.24
C ASP A 111 -11.81 1.97 -9.61
N ALA A 112 -11.54 1.67 -10.89
CA ALA A 112 -10.17 1.50 -11.38
C ALA A 112 -10.11 1.70 -12.90
N ASN A 113 -8.98 2.21 -13.37
CA ASN A 113 -8.58 2.25 -14.77
C ASN A 113 -7.05 2.11 -14.87
N GLU A 114 -6.49 2.26 -16.07
CA GLU A 114 -5.05 2.08 -16.29
C GLU A 114 -4.17 3.03 -15.45
N ASP A 115 -4.64 4.25 -15.18
CA ASP A 115 -3.87 5.28 -14.49
C ASP A 115 -3.98 5.17 -12.96
N ARG A 116 -5.12 4.73 -12.44
CA ARG A 116 -5.41 4.81 -11.00
C ARG A 116 -6.50 3.85 -10.55
N ALA A 117 -6.46 3.53 -9.26
CA ALA A 117 -7.55 2.87 -8.54
C ALA A 117 -8.07 3.76 -7.42
N ILE A 118 -9.37 3.67 -7.15
CA ILE A 118 -10.00 4.29 -5.99
C ILE A 118 -10.30 3.21 -4.96
N TYR A 119 -9.70 3.37 -3.78
CA TYR A 119 -9.85 2.47 -2.65
C TYR A 119 -10.65 3.13 -1.55
N MET A 120 -11.58 2.39 -0.96
CA MET A 120 -12.41 2.80 0.16
C MET A 120 -11.99 2.04 1.41
N ASN A 121 -11.64 2.75 2.49
CA ASN A 121 -11.64 2.14 3.83
C ASN A 121 -12.88 2.61 4.61
N GLN A 122 -12.90 2.38 5.92
CA GLN A 122 -14.04 2.78 6.76
C GLN A 122 -14.32 4.29 6.73
N ASP A 123 -13.27 5.11 6.56
CA ASP A 123 -13.33 6.54 6.82
C ASP A 123 -13.30 7.39 5.55
N ARG A 124 -12.60 6.95 4.49
CA ARG A 124 -12.26 7.77 3.32
C ARG A 124 -12.10 6.98 2.03
N LEU A 125 -12.14 7.74 0.92
CA LEU A 125 -11.77 7.30 -0.42
C LEU A 125 -10.38 7.82 -0.78
N PHE A 126 -9.56 6.93 -1.34
CA PHE A 126 -8.16 7.16 -1.68
C PHE A 126 -7.97 6.96 -3.18
N VAL A 127 -7.28 7.90 -3.82
CA VAL A 127 -6.90 7.83 -5.22
C VAL A 127 -5.43 7.42 -5.28
N VAL A 128 -5.17 6.24 -5.84
CA VAL A 128 -3.86 5.60 -5.84
C VAL A 128 -3.43 5.38 -7.29
N GLY A 129 -2.24 5.86 -7.64
CA GLY A 129 -1.72 5.77 -8.99
C GLY A 129 -1.14 4.40 -9.33
N ALA A 130 -1.08 4.11 -10.62
CA ALA A 130 -0.39 2.95 -11.16
C ALA A 130 1.10 2.95 -10.79
N MET A 131 1.66 1.76 -10.65
CA MET A 131 3.10 1.56 -10.45
C MET A 131 3.73 1.22 -11.81
N GLN A 132 4.40 0.08 -11.94
CA GLN A 132 4.93 -0.39 -13.23
C GLN A 132 3.81 -0.92 -14.12
N ASP A 133 2.88 -1.66 -13.52
CA ASP A 133 1.69 -2.17 -14.20
C ASP A 133 0.51 -1.19 -14.07
N PRO A 134 -0.43 -1.21 -15.03
CA PRO A 134 -1.70 -0.45 -14.93
C PRO A 134 -2.42 -0.69 -13.60
N ALA A 135 -3.05 0.35 -13.05
CA ALA A 135 -3.64 0.26 -11.71
C ALA A 135 -4.85 -0.70 -11.62
N ASP A 136 -5.49 -1.02 -12.74
CA ASP A 136 -6.59 -1.97 -12.85
C ASP A 136 -6.12 -3.41 -13.13
N SER A 137 -4.84 -3.64 -13.43
CA SER A 137 -4.32 -4.96 -13.81
C SER A 137 -4.48 -6.03 -12.71
N HIS A 138 -4.38 -5.64 -11.44
CA HIS A 138 -4.60 -6.51 -10.29
C HIS A 138 -6.04 -6.47 -9.76
N VAL A 139 -6.95 -5.73 -10.40
CA VAL A 139 -8.34 -5.60 -9.95
C VAL A 139 -9.21 -6.64 -10.66
N HIS A 140 -9.46 -7.77 -9.98
CA HIS A 140 -10.28 -8.85 -10.54
C HIS A 140 -11.78 -8.53 -10.59
N HIS A 141 -12.27 -7.72 -9.64
CA HIS A 141 -13.68 -7.32 -9.58
C HIS A 141 -13.84 -6.02 -8.77
N ILE A 142 -14.86 -5.26 -9.10
CA ILE A 142 -15.28 -4.04 -8.41
C ILE A 142 -16.76 -4.18 -8.01
N PRO A 143 -17.11 -4.05 -6.72
CA PRO A 143 -16.20 -3.91 -5.59
C PRO A 143 -15.52 -5.24 -5.19
N SER A 144 -14.31 -5.18 -4.64
CA SER A 144 -13.64 -6.33 -3.98
C SER A 144 -12.79 -5.89 -2.79
N LEU A 145 -12.64 -6.75 -1.78
CA LEU A 145 -11.91 -6.45 -0.54
C LEU A 145 -10.46 -6.92 -0.62
N MET A 146 -9.55 -6.03 -0.26
CA MET A 146 -8.11 -6.18 -0.39
C MET A 146 -7.41 -5.70 0.89
N LEU A 147 -6.23 -6.25 1.19
CA LEU A 147 -5.28 -5.70 2.14
C LEU A 147 -4.14 -5.07 1.35
N LEU A 148 -3.95 -3.77 1.54
CA LEU A 148 -2.95 -2.96 0.88
C LEU A 148 -2.19 -2.11 1.90
N THR A 149 -1.01 -1.66 1.51
CA THR A 149 -0.32 -0.56 2.16
C THR A 149 -0.23 0.61 1.20
N LEU A 150 -0.79 1.75 1.57
CA LEU A 150 -0.68 2.98 0.77
C LEU A 150 0.53 3.79 1.23
N LEU A 151 1.37 4.19 0.28
CA LEU A 151 2.63 4.90 0.51
C LEU A 151 2.64 6.26 -0.19
N PRO A 152 3.12 7.31 0.48
CA PRO A 152 3.45 8.56 -0.20
C PRO A 152 4.62 8.36 -1.17
N PHE A 153 4.44 8.76 -2.44
CA PHE A 153 5.53 8.75 -3.43
C PHE A 153 5.36 9.88 -4.43
N LYS A 154 6.41 10.69 -4.59
CA LYS A 154 6.47 11.80 -5.57
C LYS A 154 5.22 12.70 -5.64
N GLY A 155 4.61 12.98 -4.49
CA GLY A 155 3.43 13.84 -4.38
C GLY A 155 2.10 13.10 -4.53
N GLY A 156 2.09 11.88 -5.07
CA GLY A 156 0.92 10.99 -5.13
C GLY A 156 0.92 9.91 -4.05
N ILE A 157 0.16 8.85 -4.32
CA ILE A 157 0.03 7.66 -3.47
C ILE A 157 0.19 6.44 -4.35
N VAL A 158 1.02 5.49 -3.93
CA VAL A 158 1.23 4.18 -4.58
C VAL A 158 1.05 3.06 -3.54
N THR A 159 1.08 1.80 -3.95
CA THR A 159 1.14 0.67 -3.01
C THR A 159 2.60 0.34 -2.63
N ASP A 160 2.81 -0.55 -1.68
CA ASP A 160 4.12 -1.07 -1.30
C ASP A 160 4.66 -2.16 -2.25
N GLY A 161 3.97 -2.42 -3.37
CA GLY A 161 4.24 -3.56 -4.25
C GLY A 161 3.67 -4.89 -3.77
N LYS A 162 2.89 -4.90 -2.67
CA LYS A 162 2.18 -6.09 -2.16
C LYS A 162 0.67 -5.84 -2.16
N THR A 163 -0.06 -6.76 -2.79
CA THR A 163 -1.53 -6.76 -2.81
C THR A 163 -2.06 -8.12 -2.38
N LEU A 164 -2.97 -8.14 -1.41
CA LEU A 164 -3.63 -9.38 -0.95
C LEU A 164 -5.15 -9.28 -1.14
N HIS A 165 -5.74 -10.17 -1.93
CA HIS A 165 -7.19 -10.24 -2.10
C HIS A 165 -7.81 -11.02 -0.94
N LEU A 166 -8.61 -10.32 -0.12
CA LEU A 166 -9.28 -10.92 1.05
C LEU A 166 -10.67 -11.46 0.70
N SER A 167 -11.36 -10.80 -0.23
CA SER A 167 -12.64 -11.25 -0.78
C SER A 167 -12.76 -10.74 -2.22
N PRO A 168 -12.59 -11.62 -3.23
CA PRO A 168 -12.62 -11.20 -4.63
C PRO A 168 -14.01 -10.72 -5.06
N GLN A 169 -15.08 -11.13 -4.37
CA GLN A 169 -16.43 -10.66 -4.63
C GLN A 169 -17.25 -10.57 -3.33
N PRO A 170 -17.87 -9.41 -3.03
CA PRO A 170 -18.75 -9.29 -1.88
C PRO A 170 -20.04 -10.06 -2.09
N ALA A 171 -20.63 -10.52 -0.99
CA ALA A 171 -21.95 -11.12 -1.03
C ALA A 171 -22.99 -10.09 -1.52
N SER A 172 -24.00 -10.53 -2.29
CA SER A 172 -24.96 -9.62 -2.93
C SER A 172 -25.71 -8.72 -1.94
N TRP A 173 -25.95 -9.18 -0.71
CA TRP A 173 -26.59 -8.39 0.35
C TRP A 173 -25.73 -7.22 0.84
N ALA A 174 -24.41 -7.29 0.67
CA ALA A 174 -23.48 -6.24 1.10
C ALA A 174 -23.35 -5.12 0.06
N LEU A 175 -23.72 -5.36 -1.21
CA LEU A 175 -23.59 -4.38 -2.28
C LEU A 175 -24.33 -3.06 -1.99
N PRO A 176 -25.61 -3.05 -1.55
CA PRO A 176 -26.29 -1.79 -1.24
C PRO A 176 -25.61 -1.00 -0.12
N LEU A 177 -25.07 -1.70 0.90
CA LEU A 177 -24.35 -1.06 2.02
C LEU A 177 -23.03 -0.43 1.56
N ILE A 178 -22.29 -1.14 0.69
CA ILE A 178 -21.07 -0.62 0.08
C ILE A 178 -21.41 0.62 -0.77
N THR A 179 -22.47 0.57 -1.58
CA THR A 179 -22.90 1.72 -2.40
C THR A 179 -23.29 2.92 -1.55
N GLU A 180 -24.03 2.72 -0.46
CA GLU A 180 -24.39 3.79 0.47
C GLU A 180 -23.15 4.42 1.14
N GLN A 181 -22.20 3.58 1.57
CA GLN A 181 -20.95 4.05 2.16
C GLN A 181 -20.12 4.86 1.14
N ILE A 182 -20.02 4.38 -0.11
CA ILE A 182 -19.36 5.13 -1.19
C ILE A 182 -20.02 6.50 -1.36
N ALA A 183 -21.35 6.57 -1.39
CA ALA A 183 -22.07 7.83 -1.56
C ALA A 183 -21.77 8.82 -0.42
N GLY A 184 -21.76 8.33 0.83
CA GLY A 184 -21.42 9.15 2.00
C GLY A 184 -19.98 9.66 1.98
N LEU A 185 -19.03 8.83 1.55
CA LEU A 185 -17.62 9.20 1.50
C LEU A 185 -17.27 10.06 0.28
N ALA A 186 -17.94 9.87 -0.86
CA ALA A 186 -17.74 10.67 -2.07
C ALA A 186 -18.20 12.13 -1.92
N ALA A 187 -19.06 12.41 -0.94
CA ALA A 187 -19.41 13.78 -0.55
C ALA A 187 -18.24 14.52 0.13
N GLN A 188 -17.24 13.79 0.63
CA GLN A 188 -16.02 14.35 1.20
C GLN A 188 -14.91 14.46 0.15
N ARG A 189 -13.89 15.25 0.45
CA ARG A 189 -12.71 15.34 -0.43
C ARG A 189 -11.94 14.01 -0.44
N LEU A 190 -11.69 13.46 -1.63
CA LEU A 190 -10.84 12.29 -1.81
C LEU A 190 -9.38 12.58 -1.38
N ILE A 191 -8.71 11.56 -0.84
CA ILE A 191 -7.30 11.60 -0.47
C ILE A 191 -6.49 11.12 -1.69
N ALA A 192 -5.76 12.03 -2.35
CA ALA A 192 -5.05 11.70 -3.59
C ALA A 192 -3.54 11.99 -3.55
N SER A 193 -3.10 12.84 -2.63
CA SER A 193 -1.70 13.28 -2.55
C SER A 193 -0.98 12.73 -1.32
N SER A 194 0.35 12.62 -1.43
CA SER A 194 1.27 12.29 -0.34
C SER A 194 0.97 13.09 0.94
N ARG A 195 0.73 14.40 0.80
CA ARG A 195 0.43 15.30 1.93
C ARG A 195 -0.91 14.96 2.59
N GLN A 196 -1.94 14.69 1.80
CA GLN A 196 -3.25 14.32 2.35
C GLN A 196 -3.18 12.98 3.07
N LEU A 197 -2.44 12.00 2.51
CA LEU A 197 -2.23 10.72 3.16
C LEU A 197 -1.48 10.87 4.49
N ALA A 198 -0.39 11.63 4.52
CA ALA A 198 0.37 11.88 5.75
C ALA A 198 -0.48 12.58 6.83
N ASN A 199 -1.30 13.57 6.45
CA ASN A 199 -2.20 14.23 7.38
C ASN A 199 -3.27 13.27 7.92
N TYR A 200 -3.77 12.36 7.08
CA TYR A 200 -4.73 11.33 7.49
C TYR A 200 -4.11 10.34 8.48
N THR A 201 -2.89 9.87 8.22
CA THR A 201 -2.22 8.87 9.05
C THR A 201 -1.62 9.43 10.34
N GLN A 202 -1.40 10.74 10.44
CA GLN A 202 -0.88 11.39 11.66
C GLN A 202 -1.78 11.15 12.89
N GLY A 203 -3.08 10.97 12.70
CA GLY A 203 -4.04 10.68 13.78
C GLY A 203 -4.11 9.21 14.20
N ILE A 204 -3.40 8.32 13.51
CA ILE A 204 -3.47 6.87 13.73
C ILE A 204 -2.28 6.48 14.64
N PRO A 205 -2.52 5.85 15.81
CA PRO A 205 -1.47 5.31 16.67
C PRO A 205 -0.60 4.25 15.97
N ASP A 206 0.66 4.12 16.39
CA ASP A 206 1.59 3.19 15.76
C ASP A 206 1.24 1.71 16.00
N ASP A 207 0.59 1.43 17.12
CA ASP A 207 0.14 0.10 17.55
C ASP A 207 -1.27 -0.27 17.03
N GLU A 208 -1.96 0.66 16.35
CA GLU A 208 -3.29 0.39 15.79
C GLU A 208 -3.20 -0.59 14.60
N ASN A 209 -3.78 -1.79 14.76
CA ASN A 209 -3.99 -2.70 13.64
C ASN A 209 -5.37 -2.52 13.04
N ARG A 210 -5.42 -1.90 11.85
CA ARG A 210 -6.66 -1.64 11.11
C ARG A 210 -7.18 -2.84 10.33
N VAL A 211 -6.44 -3.95 10.34
CA VAL A 211 -6.89 -5.24 9.82
C VAL A 211 -7.55 -6.02 10.96
N THR A 212 -8.81 -6.42 10.75
CA THR A 212 -9.54 -7.21 11.76
C THR A 212 -8.80 -8.51 12.11
N GLU A 213 -8.93 -8.96 13.36
CA GLU A 213 -8.31 -10.21 13.84
C GLU A 213 -8.61 -11.43 12.96
N ARG A 214 -9.81 -11.48 12.38
CA ARG A 214 -10.21 -12.54 11.46
C ARG A 214 -9.29 -12.56 10.23
N PHE A 215 -9.14 -11.42 9.56
CA PHE A 215 -8.31 -11.33 8.35
C PHE A 215 -6.82 -11.39 8.69
N GLN A 216 -6.40 -10.84 9.83
CA GLN A 216 -5.01 -10.94 10.27
C GLN A 216 -4.57 -12.41 10.41
N ARG A 217 -5.40 -13.26 11.04
CA ARG A 217 -5.12 -14.70 11.15
C ARG A 217 -5.00 -15.40 9.79
N ILE A 218 -5.75 -14.96 8.78
CA ILE A 218 -5.68 -15.51 7.42
C ILE A 218 -4.33 -15.14 6.80
N VAL A 219 -3.93 -13.87 6.91
CA VAL A 219 -2.65 -13.36 6.39
C VAL A 219 -1.47 -14.06 7.06
N ASP A 220 -1.47 -14.13 8.40
CA ASP A 220 -0.39 -14.76 9.15
C ASP A 220 -0.27 -16.26 8.82
N ARG A 221 -1.41 -16.97 8.66
CA ARG A 221 -1.41 -18.37 8.23
C ARG A 221 -0.86 -18.53 6.81
N GLY A 222 -1.28 -17.66 5.88
CA GLY A 222 -0.86 -17.74 4.48
C GLY A 222 0.65 -17.58 4.32
N PHE A 223 1.26 -16.65 5.07
CA PHE A 223 2.73 -16.54 5.10
C PHE A 223 3.39 -17.74 5.80
N ALA A 224 2.83 -18.23 6.90
CA ALA A 224 3.39 -19.39 7.61
C ALA A 224 3.34 -20.69 6.79
N SER A 225 2.31 -20.88 5.96
CA SER A 225 2.19 -22.05 5.07
C SER A 225 2.93 -21.88 3.74
N GLY A 226 3.38 -20.67 3.39
CA GLY A 226 4.00 -20.36 2.10
C GLY A 226 3.01 -20.18 0.95
N GLU A 227 1.70 -20.09 1.25
CA GLU A 227 0.67 -19.74 0.27
C GLU A 227 0.77 -18.28 -0.17
N LEU A 228 1.29 -17.41 0.70
CA LEU A 228 1.65 -16.02 0.40
C LEU A 228 3.17 -15.89 0.36
N VAL A 229 3.68 -15.15 -0.64
CA VAL A 229 5.12 -15.04 -0.96
C VAL A 229 5.56 -13.59 -1.05
#